data_AF-A0A1G6JN14-F1
#
_entry.id   AF-A0A1G6JN14-F1
#
_cell.length_a   1.000
_cell.length_b   1.000
_cell.length_c   1.000
_cell.angle_alpha   90.00
_cell.angle_beta   90.00
_cell.angle_gamma   90.00
#
_symmetry.space_group_name_H-M   'P 1'
#
loop_
_entity.id
_entity.type
_entity.pdbx_description
1 polymer ?
#
loop_
_entity_poly.entity_id
_entity_poly.type
_entity_poly.pdbx_seq_one_letter_code
_entity_poly.pdbx_strand_id
1 'polypeptide(L)'
;MKPLLALPAICLCLAAPALAADACPWADGQYAFSEHGIYGDFAVNADCTELVWDRLSNAPETTPLERSRDGWKGALSKADVELLENGEHLRLTSTGGAMRQVKAKREN
;
A
#
# COMPACT_ATOMS: atom_id res chain seq x y z
N MET A 1 -42.25 18.61 49.03
CA MET A 1 -40.88 18.08 49.15
C MET A 1 -40.48 17.48 47.80
N LYS A 2 -39.43 18.04 47.17
CA LYS A 2 -38.60 17.57 46.03
C LYS A 2 -39.27 16.95 44.78
N PRO A 3 -39.26 17.63 43.62
CA PRO A 3 -39.37 16.97 42.32
C PRO A 3 -38.03 16.34 41.94
N LEU A 4 -38.03 15.05 41.58
CA LEU A 4 -36.86 14.37 41.05
C LEU A 4 -36.71 14.69 39.55
N LEU A 5 -35.49 15.12 39.23
CA LEU A 5 -35.02 15.61 37.95
C LEU A 5 -35.03 14.54 36.84
N ALA A 6 -35.37 15.00 35.64
CA ALA A 6 -35.18 14.33 34.37
C ALA A 6 -33.68 14.12 34.06
N LEU A 7 -33.38 13.00 33.39
CA LEU A 7 -32.14 12.78 32.65
C LEU A 7 -32.54 12.30 31.25
N PRO A 8 -32.29 13.08 30.18
CA PRO A 8 -32.52 12.63 28.82
C PRO A 8 -31.44 11.61 28.44
N ALA A 9 -31.89 10.43 28.04
CA ALA A 9 -31.06 9.35 27.54
C ALA A 9 -30.42 9.75 26.20
N ILE A 10 -29.09 9.82 26.23
CA ILE A 10 -28.15 9.24 25.26
C ILE A 10 -28.41 9.60 23.80
N CYS A 11 -27.60 10.56 23.35
CA CYS A 11 -27.28 10.87 21.97
C CYS A 11 -26.78 9.61 21.23
N LEU A 12 -27.64 8.99 20.40
CA LEU A 12 -27.20 8.07 19.35
C LEU A 12 -26.56 8.87 18.21
N CYS A 13 -25.27 9.17 18.34
CA CYS A 13 -24.44 9.43 17.16
C CYS A 13 -24.22 8.09 16.47
N LEU A 14 -25.10 7.72 15.53
CA LEU A 14 -24.78 6.75 14.50
C LEU A 14 -23.67 7.39 13.64
N ALA A 15 -22.42 7.09 13.98
CA ALA A 15 -21.30 7.32 13.09
C ALA A 15 -21.59 6.58 11.78
N ALA A 16 -21.61 7.33 10.67
CA ALA A 16 -21.74 6.77 9.34
C ALA A 16 -20.71 5.64 9.14
N PRO A 17 -21.04 4.58 8.38
CA PRO A 17 -20.02 3.62 7.98
C PRO A 17 -18.98 4.43 7.19
N ALA A 18 -17.74 4.45 7.68
CA ALA A 18 -16.62 4.86 6.88
C ALA A 18 -16.73 4.07 5.58
N LEU A 19 -16.89 4.80 4.48
CA LEU A 19 -16.77 4.28 3.13
C LEU A 19 -15.60 3.30 3.13
N ALA A 20 -15.77 2.13 2.53
CA ALA A 20 -14.66 1.25 2.19
C ALA A 20 -13.70 2.07 1.33
N ALA A 21 -12.81 2.81 1.99
CA ALA A 21 -11.60 3.32 1.40
C ALA A 21 -10.95 2.08 0.82
N ASP A 22 -10.66 2.14 -0.47
CA ASP A 22 -9.89 1.17 -1.25
C ASP A 22 -8.75 0.64 -0.35
N ALA A 23 -9.01 -0.47 0.35
CA ALA A 23 -8.18 -0.86 1.47
C ALA A 23 -6.93 -1.42 0.84
N CYS A 24 -5.90 -0.58 0.75
CA CYS A 24 -4.68 -0.97 0.07
C CYS A 24 -4.10 -2.19 0.76
N PRO A 25 -4.05 -3.35 0.10
CA PRO A 25 -3.63 -4.59 0.74
C PRO A 25 -2.12 -4.60 1.02
N TRP A 26 -1.39 -3.63 0.45
CA TRP A 26 0.03 -3.45 0.66
C TRP A 26 0.38 -2.62 1.90
N ALA A 27 -0.59 -1.91 2.47
CA ALA A 27 -0.38 -0.91 3.50
C ALA A 27 0.42 -1.43 4.70
N ASP A 28 1.32 -0.57 5.19
CA ASP A 28 2.15 -0.83 6.37
C ASP A 28 2.92 -2.16 6.30
N GLY A 29 3.39 -2.50 5.10
CA GLY A 29 4.01 -3.79 4.82
C GLY A 29 5.46 -3.66 4.38
N GLN A 30 6.26 -4.64 4.81
CA GLN A 30 7.59 -4.90 4.29
C GLN A 30 7.52 -6.14 3.42
N TYR A 31 8.08 -6.08 2.23
CA TYR A 31 7.93 -7.11 1.21
C TYR A 31 9.27 -7.46 0.58
N ALA A 32 9.44 -8.73 0.26
CA ALA A 32 10.58 -9.25 -0.48
C ALA A 32 10.10 -10.16 -1.62
N PHE A 33 10.83 -10.16 -2.73
CA PHE A 33 10.66 -11.16 -3.79
C PHE A 33 12.01 -11.59 -4.37
N SER A 34 12.04 -12.81 -4.88
CA SER A 34 13.16 -13.36 -5.63
C SER A 34 12.65 -14.35 -6.66
N GLU A 35 12.57 -13.93 -7.91
CA GLU A 35 12.06 -14.76 -9.01
C GLU A 35 12.88 -14.55 -10.27
N HIS A 36 13.28 -15.66 -10.92
CA HIS A 36 13.97 -15.64 -12.22
C HIS A 36 15.19 -14.70 -12.31
N GLY A 37 15.94 -14.56 -11.20
CA GLY A 37 17.13 -13.70 -11.13
C GLY A 37 16.85 -12.21 -10.88
N ILE A 38 15.58 -11.85 -10.64
CA ILE A 38 15.16 -10.52 -10.20
C ILE A 38 14.82 -10.61 -8.71
N TYR A 39 15.32 -9.66 -7.94
CA TYR A 39 15.08 -9.56 -6.51
C TYR A 39 14.80 -8.12 -6.12
N GLY A 40 14.07 -7.94 -5.05
CA GLY A 40 13.81 -6.62 -4.49
C GLY A 40 13.12 -6.72 -3.15
N ASP A 41 13.55 -5.86 -2.25
CA ASP A 41 12.95 -5.64 -0.95
C ASP A 41 12.37 -4.23 -0.98
N PHE A 42 11.15 -4.05 -0.47
CA PHE A 42 10.49 -2.75 -0.45
C PHE A 42 9.50 -2.63 0.70
N ALA A 43 9.25 -1.40 1.12
CA ALA A 43 8.25 -1.05 2.11
C ALA A 43 7.18 -0.14 1.52
N VAL A 44 5.94 -0.30 2.00
CA VAL A 44 4.81 0.56 1.64
C VAL A 44 4.25 1.18 2.91
N ASN A 45 4.04 2.50 2.90
CA ASN A 45 3.52 3.20 4.06
C ASN A 45 2.04 2.85 4.37
N ALA A 46 1.56 3.24 5.54
CA ALA A 46 0.20 2.89 6.00
C ALA A 46 -0.93 3.41 5.08
N ASP A 47 -0.68 4.52 4.37
CA ASP A 47 -1.67 5.14 3.49
C ASP A 47 -1.55 4.69 2.02
N CYS A 48 -0.58 3.83 1.69
CA CYS A 48 -0.23 3.44 0.31
C CYS A 48 -0.03 4.61 -0.66
N THR A 49 0.60 5.66 -0.15
CA THR A 49 0.98 6.86 -0.92
C THR A 49 2.47 6.89 -1.22
N GLU A 50 3.26 6.01 -0.61
CA GLU A 50 4.71 5.96 -0.80
C GLU A 50 5.21 4.51 -0.78
N LEU A 51 6.15 4.24 -1.68
CA LEU A 51 6.97 3.04 -1.70
C LEU A 51 8.44 3.42 -1.50
N VAL A 52 9.12 2.67 -0.63
CA VAL A 52 10.58 2.74 -0.47
C VAL A 52 11.17 1.42 -0.98
N TRP A 53 12.00 1.49 -2.02
CA TRP A 53 12.65 0.34 -2.63
C TRP A 53 14.11 0.22 -2.16
N ASP A 54 14.48 -0.91 -1.57
CA ASP A 54 15.83 -1.15 -1.08
C ASP A 54 16.73 -1.71 -2.19
N ARG A 55 17.69 -0.89 -2.65
CA ARG A 55 18.81 -1.37 -3.46
C ARG A 55 20.01 -1.61 -2.56
N LEU A 56 20.23 -2.88 -2.21
CA LEU A 56 21.34 -3.40 -1.37
C LEU A 56 22.77 -2.93 -1.74
N SER A 57 22.97 -2.13 -2.80
CA SER A 57 24.28 -1.62 -3.25
C SER A 57 24.32 -0.13 -3.65
N ASN A 58 23.19 0.59 -3.76
CA ASN A 58 23.17 1.94 -4.36
C ASN A 58 22.28 2.96 -3.62
N ALA A 59 21.88 2.65 -2.38
CA ALA A 59 20.93 3.39 -1.53
C ALA A 59 19.44 3.12 -1.83
N PRO A 60 18.55 3.26 -0.81
CA PRO A 60 17.11 3.17 -1.00
C PRO A 60 16.59 4.24 -1.96
N GLU A 61 15.51 3.91 -2.66
CA GLU A 61 14.83 4.81 -3.59
C GLU A 61 13.36 4.94 -3.21
N THR A 62 12.91 6.16 -2.93
CA THR A 62 11.53 6.45 -2.54
C THR A 62 10.76 6.99 -3.74
N THR A 63 9.53 6.52 -3.93
CA THR A 63 8.62 7.00 -4.97
C THR A 63 7.20 7.18 -4.44
N PRO A 64 6.48 8.24 -4.84
CA PRO A 64 5.07 8.34 -4.56
C PRO A 64 4.30 7.24 -5.30
N LEU A 65 3.22 6.76 -4.67
CA LEU A 65 2.28 5.84 -5.26
C LEU A 65 1.00 6.58 -5.66
N GLU A 66 0.59 6.39 -6.91
CA GLU A 66 -0.67 6.89 -7.43
C GLU A 66 -1.61 5.73 -7.74
N ARG A 67 -2.91 5.90 -7.48
CA ARG A 67 -3.91 4.88 -7.82
C ARG A 67 -3.95 4.70 -9.35
N SER A 68 -3.78 3.47 -9.80
CA SER A 68 -3.95 3.07 -11.20
C SER A 68 -5.22 2.23 -11.37
N ARG A 69 -5.48 1.79 -12.60
CA ARG A 69 -6.56 0.84 -12.90
C ARG A 69 -6.35 -0.53 -12.22
N ASP A 70 -5.11 -0.98 -12.10
CA ASP A 70 -4.79 -2.35 -11.65
C ASP A 70 -4.21 -2.39 -10.22
N GLY A 71 -4.03 -1.22 -9.58
CA GLY A 71 -3.47 -1.11 -8.23
C GLY A 71 -2.88 0.26 -7.93
N TRP A 72 -1.61 0.29 -7.49
CA TRP A 72 -0.86 1.50 -7.13
C TRP A 72 0.46 1.56 -7.91
N LYS A 73 0.68 2.64 -8.64
CA LYS A 73 1.84 2.81 -9.50
C LYS A 73 2.82 3.82 -8.91
N GLY A 74 4.11 3.48 -8.95
CA GLY A 74 5.22 4.36 -8.66
C GLY A 74 6.27 4.32 -9.78
N ALA A 75 7.16 5.31 -9.78
CA ALA A 75 8.24 5.43 -10.76
C ALA A 75 9.60 5.44 -10.06
N LEU A 76 10.44 4.45 -10.37
CA LEU A 76 11.83 4.36 -9.94
C LEU A 76 12.74 4.73 -11.12
N SER A 77 13.98 5.09 -10.81
CA SER A 77 15.02 5.53 -11.76
C SER A 77 15.35 4.52 -12.85
N LYS A 78 15.03 3.24 -12.64
CA LYS A 78 15.30 2.13 -13.56
C LYS A 78 14.07 1.30 -13.95
N ALA A 79 12.92 1.55 -13.33
CA ALA A 79 11.70 0.82 -13.61
C ALA A 79 10.46 1.57 -13.12
N ASP A 80 9.34 1.37 -13.79
CA ASP A 80 8.03 1.60 -13.18
C ASP A 80 7.68 0.39 -12.30
N VAL A 81 7.07 0.65 -11.16
CA VAL A 81 6.50 -0.36 -10.27
C VAL A 81 4.99 -0.20 -10.23
N GLU A 82 4.25 -1.29 -10.31
CA GLU A 82 2.80 -1.32 -10.07
C GLU A 82 2.47 -2.44 -9.09
N LEU A 83 2.07 -2.07 -7.87
CA LEU A 83 1.58 -2.97 -6.85
C LEU A 83 0.14 -3.35 -7.17
N LEU A 84 -0.15 -4.62 -7.44
CA LEU A 84 -1.48 -5.02 -7.92
C LEU A 84 -2.50 -5.10 -6.78
N GLU A 85 -3.77 -4.90 -7.11
CA GLU A 85 -4.90 -4.95 -6.14
C GLU A 85 -5.01 -6.25 -5.32
N ASN A 86 -4.36 -7.33 -5.75
CA ASN A 86 -4.41 -8.60 -5.03
C ASN A 86 -3.51 -8.65 -3.78
N GLY A 87 -2.66 -7.64 -3.53
CA GLY A 87 -1.79 -7.61 -2.35
C GLY A 87 -0.64 -8.63 -2.36
N GLU A 88 -0.45 -9.31 -3.49
CA GLU A 88 0.53 -10.40 -3.59
C GLU A 88 1.52 -10.19 -4.73
N HIS A 89 1.09 -9.53 -5.80
CA HIS A 89 1.89 -9.43 -7.02
C HIS A 89 2.21 -7.98 -7.34
N LEU A 90 3.42 -7.73 -7.84
CA LEU A 90 3.79 -6.46 -8.43
C LEU A 90 4.25 -6.67 -9.87
N ARG A 91 4.10 -5.61 -10.68
CA ARG A 91 4.69 -5.51 -12.01
C ARG A 91 5.86 -4.55 -11.97
N LEU A 92 6.95 -4.94 -12.62
CA LEU A 92 8.14 -4.14 -12.83
C LEU A 92 8.33 -3.97 -14.33
N THR A 93 8.31 -2.73 -14.80
CA THR A 93 8.58 -2.40 -16.21
C THR A 93 9.86 -1.61 -16.28
N SER A 94 10.92 -2.21 -16.80
CA SER A 94 12.22 -1.54 -16.96
C SER A 94 12.15 -0.36 -17.94
N THR A 95 13.12 0.54 -17.92
CA THR A 95 13.23 1.66 -18.88
C THR A 95 13.30 1.21 -20.35
N GLY A 96 13.67 -0.06 -20.60
CA GLY A 96 13.65 -0.67 -21.94
C GLY A 96 12.29 -1.25 -22.35
N GLY A 97 11.24 -1.09 -21.54
CA GLY A 97 9.88 -1.58 -21.79
C GLY A 97 9.64 -3.04 -21.45
N ALA A 98 10.66 -3.79 -20.99
CA ALA A 98 10.47 -5.17 -20.55
C ALA A 98 9.70 -5.21 -19.23
N MET A 99 8.54 -5.88 -19.23
CA MET A 99 7.66 -6.06 -18.07
C MET A 99 7.80 -7.46 -17.47
N ARG A 100 7.81 -7.52 -16.14
CA ARG A 100 7.75 -8.75 -15.35
C ARG A 100 6.72 -8.59 -14.25
N GLN A 101 5.89 -9.61 -14.05
CA GLN A 101 5.06 -9.72 -12.87
C GLN A 101 5.70 -10.75 -11.94
N VAL A 102 5.85 -10.40 -10.67
CA VAL A 102 6.49 -11.24 -9.64
C VAL A 102 5.62 -11.28 -8.40
N LYS A 103 5.67 -12.37 -7.64
CA LYS A 103 5.00 -12.46 -6.34
C LYS A 103 5.92 -11.91 -5.26
N ALA A 104 5.41 -10.97 -4.47
CA ALA A 104 6.06 -10.48 -3.26
C ALA A 104 5.49 -11.16 -2.03
N LYS A 105 6.37 -11.45 -1.08
CA LYS A 105 6.04 -12.02 0.22
C LYS A 105 6.16 -10.92 1.28
N ARG A 106 5.11 -10.76 2.09
CA ARG A 106 5.15 -9.89 3.28
C ARG A 106 6.04 -10.51 4.35
N GLU A 107 6.87 -9.69 5.00
CA GLU A 107 7.87 -10.13 5.97
C GLU A 107 7.55 -9.75 7.42
N ASN A 108 6.60 -8.83 7.63
CA ASN A 108 6.15 -8.34 8.95
C ASN A 108 4.70 -8.71 9.31
#